data_AF-A0A7W0NZK2-F1
#
_entry.id   AF-A0A7W0NZK2-F1
#
_cell.length_a   1.000
_cell.length_b   1.000
_cell.length_c   1.000
_cell.angle_alpha   90.00
_cell.angle_beta   90.00
_cell.angle_gamma   90.00
#
_symmetry.space_group_name_H-M   'P 1'
#
loop_
_entity.id
_entity.type
_entity.pdbx_description
1 polymer ?
#
loop_
_entity_poly.entity_id
_entity_poly.type
_entity_poly.pdbx_seq_one_letter_code
_entity_poly.pdbx_strand_id
1 'polypeptide(L)'
;MAHLFVRHPVKDYEMWRQVYDEADALQEEFGVRSHTVFQSADDPNDITVMHVFDNIGAAKAMAEAPQLREAMDQAGSRLLRPFGSSTRSKSHEPG
;
A
#
# COMPACT_ATOMS: atom_id res chain seq x y z
N MET A 1 19.07 0.90 4.98
CA MET A 1 17.81 1.64 4.80
C MET A 1 17.06 1.06 3.60
N ALA A 2 15.75 0.88 3.72
CA ALA A 2 14.88 0.37 2.66
C ALA A 2 13.55 1.13 2.65
N HIS A 3 12.92 1.22 1.47
CA HIS A 3 11.64 1.87 1.27
C HIS A 3 10.65 0.88 0.67
N LEU A 4 9.46 0.77 1.27
CA LEU A 4 8.35 -0.03 0.75
C LEU A 4 7.23 0.91 0.31
N PHE A 5 6.79 0.75 -0.93
CA PHE A 5 5.65 1.47 -1.48
C PHE A 5 4.49 0.50 -1.67
N VAL A 6 3.34 0.83 -1.08
CA VAL A 6 2.11 0.05 -1.23
C VAL A 6 1.05 0.97 -1.83
N ARG A 7 0.66 0.70 -3.08
CA ARG A 7 -0.40 1.45 -3.77
C ARG A 7 -1.66 0.63 -3.84
N HIS A 8 -2.76 1.10 -3.27
CA HIS A 8 -4.02 0.39 -3.35
C HIS A 8 -5.20 1.36 -3.33
N PRO A 9 -6.30 1.02 -4.01
CA PRO A 9 -7.54 1.76 -3.86
C PRO A 9 -8.21 1.45 -2.52
N VAL A 10 -8.85 2.46 -1.94
CA VAL A 10 -9.69 2.36 -0.74
C VAL A 10 -11.13 2.72 -1.10
N LYS A 11 -12.09 2.34 -0.26
CA LYS A 11 -13.49 2.72 -0.48
C LYS A 11 -13.76 4.18 -0.12
N ASP A 12 -13.12 4.66 0.94
CA ASP A 12 -13.26 6.00 1.50
C ASP A 12 -11.94 6.38 2.18
N TYR A 13 -11.29 7.43 1.70
CA TYR A 13 -9.99 7.86 2.20
C TYR A 13 -10.04 8.30 3.67
N GLU A 14 -11.06 9.04 4.09
CA GLU A 14 -11.13 9.60 5.44
C GLU A 14 -11.30 8.47 6.48
N MET A 15 -12.20 7.53 6.22
CA MET A 15 -12.38 6.35 7.07
C MET A 15 -11.14 5.47 7.08
N TRP A 16 -10.50 5.25 5.93
CA TRP A 16 -9.26 4.49 5.86
C TRP A 16 -8.14 5.16 6.64
N ARG A 17 -8.01 6.49 6.52
CA ARG A 17 -6.94 7.26 7.16
C ARG A 17 -7.01 7.18 8.68
N GLN A 18 -8.23 7.25 9.23
CA GLN A 18 -8.43 7.09 10.67
C GLN A 18 -7.91 5.74 11.17
N VAL A 19 -8.28 4.63 10.51
CA VAL A 19 -7.82 3.29 10.89
C VAL A 19 -6.30 3.15 10.72
N TYR A 20 -5.74 3.72 9.66
CA TYR A 20 -4.30 3.70 9.41
C TYR A 20 -3.52 4.46 10.49
N ASP A 21 -3.99 5.65 10.90
CA ASP A 21 -3.37 6.45 11.94
C ASP A 21 -3.50 5.80 13.33
N GLU A 22 -4.60 5.10 13.61
CA GLU A 22 -4.77 4.31 14.84
C GLU A 22 -3.79 3.11 14.93
N ALA A 23 -3.27 2.64 13.78
CA ALA A 23 -2.35 1.51 13.70
C ALA A 23 -0.86 1.90 13.85
N ASP A 24 -0.53 3.14 14.24
CA ASP A 24 0.85 3.65 14.31
C ASP A 24 1.76 2.76 15.19
N ALA A 25 1.28 2.34 16.37
CA ALA A 25 2.02 1.44 17.26
C ALA A 25 2.34 0.08 16.60
N LEU A 26 1.41 -0.46 15.82
CA LEU A 26 1.61 -1.71 15.09
C LEU A 26 2.66 -1.53 13.97
N GLN A 27 2.69 -0.37 13.31
CA GLN A 27 3.70 -0.06 12.30
C GLN A 27 5.10 -0.01 12.92
N GLU A 28 5.24 0.57 14.11
CA GLU A 28 6.50 0.57 14.86
C GLU A 28 6.94 -0.85 15.23
N GLU A 29 6.02 -1.72 15.66
CA GLU A 29 6.29 -3.14 15.95
C GLU A 29 6.81 -3.91 14.72
N PHE A 30 6.33 -3.55 13.52
CA PHE A 30 6.84 -4.08 12.25
C PHE A 30 8.18 -3.46 11.80
N GLY A 31 8.75 -2.53 12.58
CA GLY A 31 10.05 -1.91 12.31
C GLY A 31 10.00 -0.73 11.35
N VAL A 32 8.83 -0.11 11.16
CA VAL A 32 8.69 1.14 10.41
C VAL A 32 9.37 2.27 11.19
N ARG A 33 10.20 3.06 10.51
CA ARG A 33 10.91 4.23 11.05
C ARG A 33 10.24 5.55 10.70
N SER A 34 9.55 5.58 9.58
CA SER A 34 8.72 6.70 9.16
C SER A 34 7.75 6.24 8.08
N HIS A 35 6.60 6.89 8.01
CA HIS A 35 5.60 6.64 6.98
C HIS A 35 5.11 7.93 6.34
N THR A 36 4.58 7.82 5.12
CA THR A 36 3.93 8.93 4.42
C THR A 36 2.84 8.37 3.52
N VAL A 37 1.66 8.99 3.55
CA VAL A 37 0.53 8.64 2.69
C VAL A 37 0.38 9.71 1.61
N PHE A 38 0.19 9.26 0.39
CA PHE A 38 -0.08 10.08 -0.79
C PHE A 38 -1.45 9.71 -1.35
N GLN A 39 -2.24 10.72 -1.71
CA GLN A 39 -3.45 10.55 -2.53
C GLN A 39 -3.09 10.84 -4.00
N SER A 40 -3.67 10.08 -4.93
CA SER A 40 -3.59 10.42 -6.35
C SER A 40 -4.34 11.73 -6.62
N ALA A 41 -3.81 12.54 -7.54
CA ALA A 41 -4.47 13.78 -7.95
C ALA A 41 -5.76 13.53 -8.76
N ASP A 42 -5.83 12.37 -9.44
CA ASP A 42 -6.98 12.00 -10.29
C ASP A 42 -8.09 11.28 -9.51
N ASP A 43 -7.73 10.58 -8.42
CA ASP A 43 -8.66 9.83 -7.57
C ASP A 43 -8.16 9.85 -6.11
N PRO A 44 -8.79 10.60 -5.21
CA PRO A 44 -8.36 10.67 -3.80
C PRO A 44 -8.44 9.31 -3.07
N ASN A 45 -9.21 8.36 -3.60
CA ASN A 45 -9.31 7.01 -3.05
C ASN A 45 -8.25 6.05 -3.61
N ASP A 46 -7.44 6.45 -4.60
CA ASP A 46 -6.24 5.73 -5.02
C ASP A 46 -5.03 6.28 -4.26
N ILE A 47 -4.56 5.51 -3.29
CA ILE A 47 -3.51 5.96 -2.38
C ILE A 47 -2.23 5.17 -2.54
N THR A 48 -1.12 5.81 -2.20
CA THR A 48 0.18 5.17 -2.05
C THR A 48 0.73 5.46 -0.66
N VAL A 49 1.14 4.42 0.04
CA VAL A 49 1.80 4.52 1.34
C VAL A 49 3.28 4.18 1.17
N MET A 50 4.16 5.05 1.66
CA MET A 50 5.59 4.81 1.76
C MET A 50 5.95 4.51 3.21
N HIS A 51 6.59 3.38 3.46
CA HIS A 51 7.19 3.03 4.75
C HIS A 51 8.72 2.96 4.62
N VAL A 52 9.44 3.47 5.61
CA VAL A 52 10.90 3.43 5.69
C VAL A 52 11.34 2.44 6.77
N PHE A 53 12.33 1.62 6.46
CA PHE A 53 12.89 0.62 7.36
C PHE A 53 14.42 0.72 7.44
N ASP A 54 15.00 0.18 8.51
CA ASP A 54 16.46 0.10 8.65
C ASP A 54 17.08 -0.82 7.60
N ASN A 55 16.39 -1.89 7.20
CA ASN A 55 16.88 -2.89 6.26
C ASN A 55 15.76 -3.53 5.42
N ILE A 56 16.14 -4.15 4.31
CA ILE A 56 15.20 -4.78 3.37
C ILE A 56 14.51 -6.03 3.95
N GLY A 57 15.13 -6.70 4.93
CA GLY A 57 14.53 -7.86 5.60
C GLY A 57 13.26 -7.48 6.37
N ALA A 58 13.30 -6.39 7.12
CA ALA A 58 12.13 -5.85 7.81
C ALA A 58 11.01 -5.45 6.84
N ALA A 59 11.37 -4.77 5.74
CA ALA A 59 10.39 -4.40 4.70
C ALA A 59 9.70 -5.62 4.08
N LYS A 60 10.45 -6.69 3.79
CA LYS A 60 9.90 -7.95 3.26
C LYS A 60 9.01 -8.66 4.28
N ALA A 61 9.43 -8.71 5.54
CA ALA A 61 8.65 -9.33 6.61
C ALA A 61 7.27 -8.65 6.76
N MET A 62 7.22 -7.31 6.69
CA MET A 62 5.93 -6.59 6.72
C MET A 62 5.08 -6.92 5.48
N ALA A 63 5.67 -6.95 4.28
CA ALA A 63 4.94 -7.22 3.04
C ALA A 63 4.34 -8.65 2.99
N GLU A 64 4.93 -9.58 3.72
CA GLU A 64 4.48 -10.99 3.82
C GLU A 64 3.60 -11.25 5.06
N ALA A 65 3.44 -10.27 5.95
CA ALA A 65 2.72 -10.43 7.20
C ALA A 65 1.21 -10.68 6.98
N PRO A 66 0.64 -11.79 7.49
CA PRO A 66 -0.80 -12.03 7.43
C PRO A 66 -1.61 -10.93 8.12
N GLN A 67 -1.09 -10.33 9.19
CA GLN A 67 -1.75 -9.24 9.89
C GLN A 67 -1.92 -7.99 9.02
N LEU A 68 -1.00 -7.73 8.08
CA LEU A 68 -1.13 -6.64 7.12
C LEU A 68 -2.33 -6.87 6.19
N ARG A 69 -2.51 -8.11 5.73
CA ARG A 69 -3.65 -8.52 4.91
C ARG A 69 -4.98 -8.25 5.63
N GLU A 70 -5.07 -8.67 6.90
CA GLU A 70 -6.26 -8.50 7.72
C GLU A 70 -6.55 -7.02 7.99
N ALA A 71 -5.53 -6.22 8.31
CA ALA A 71 -5.66 -4.78 8.49
C ALA A 71 -6.12 -4.07 7.21
N MET A 72 -5.58 -4.48 6.05
CA MET A 72 -6.00 -3.99 4.74
C MET A 72 -7.47 -4.32 4.44
N ASP A 73 -7.92 -5.52 4.77
CA ASP A 73 -9.32 -5.93 4.58
C ASP A 73 -10.27 -5.15 5.53
N GLN A 74 -9.88 -4.96 6.80
CA GLN A 74 -10.65 -4.18 7.77
C GLN A 74 -10.75 -2.69 7.42
N ALA A 75 -9.67 -2.11 6.89
CA ALA A 75 -9.64 -0.72 6.46
C ALA A 75 -10.39 -0.48 5.13
N GLY A 76 -11.07 -1.50 4.57
CA GLY A 76 -11.84 -1.39 3.34
C GLY A 76 -10.99 -1.17 2.09
N SER A 77 -9.71 -1.55 2.13
CA SER A 77 -8.88 -1.53 0.94
C SER A 77 -9.25 -2.67 0.01
N ARG A 78 -9.30 -2.39 -1.29
CA ARG A 78 -9.43 -3.48 -2.26
C ARG A 78 -8.02 -3.97 -2.56
N LEU A 79 -7.81 -5.24 -2.24
CA LEU A 79 -6.58 -5.96 -2.51
C LEU A 79 -6.03 -5.67 -3.91
N LEU A 80 -4.76 -5.25 -3.93
CA LEU A 80 -3.94 -5.15 -5.12
C LEU A 80 -4.10 -6.45 -5.93
N ARG A 81 -4.50 -6.32 -7.20
CA ARG A 81 -4.20 -7.39 -8.15
C ARG A 81 -2.68 -7.62 -8.08
N PRO A 82 -2.21 -8.87 -8.10
CA PRO A 82 -0.77 -9.12 -8.11
C PRO A 82 -0.14 -8.34 -9.26
N PHE A 83 0.96 -7.65 -8.96
CA PHE A 83 1.79 -6.94 -9.93
C PHE A 83 2.17 -7.93 -11.04
N GLY A 84 1.54 -7.84 -12.21
CA GLY A 84 1.77 -8.80 -13.30
C GLY A 84 0.66 -9.03 -14.32
N SER A 85 -0.53 -8.47 -14.17
CA SER A 85 -1.57 -8.56 -15.23
C SER A 85 -1.68 -7.28 -16.06
N SER A 86 -0.55 -6.84 -16.64
CA SER A 86 -0.63 -5.97 -17.81
C SER A 86 -1.07 -6.83 -18.99
N THR A 87 -2.37 -6.80 -19.31
CA THR A 87 -2.80 -7.10 -20.68
C THR A 87 -2.16 -6.03 -21.55
N ARG A 88 -1.05 -6.37 -22.19
CA ARG A 88 -0.50 -5.60 -23.31
C ARG A 88 -1.59 -5.57 -24.38
N SER A 89 -2.44 -4.55 -24.36
CA SER A 89 -3.31 -4.22 -25.47
C SER A 89 -2.39 -3.95 -26.65
N LYS A 90 -2.41 -4.83 -27.65
CA LYS A 90 -1.71 -4.61 -28.92
C LYS A 90 -2.31 -3.35 -29.53
N SER A 91 -1.61 -2.23 -29.36
CA SER A 91 -1.81 -1.03 -30.14
C SER A 91 -1.61 -1.38 -31.61
N HIS A 92 -2.64 -1.02 -32.38
CA HIS A 92 -2.77 -1.04 -33.82
C HIS A 92 -1.53 -0.43 -34.51
N GLU A 93 -0.90 -1.16 -35.43
CA GLU A 93 -0.03 -0.57 -36.46
C GLU A 93 -0.87 -0.37 -37.73
N PRO A 94 -0.88 0.82 -38.36
CA PRO A 94 -1.45 0.99 -39.67
C PRO A 94 -0.40 0.61 -40.73
N GLY A 95 -0.80 -0.25 -41.67
CA GLY A 95 -0.15 -0.44 -42.96
C GLY A 95 -1.01 0.14 -44.07
#